data_AF-A0A962EE53-F1
#
_entry.id   AF-A0A962EE53-F1
#
_cell.length_a   1.000
_cell.length_b   1.000
_cell.length_c   1.000
_cell.angle_alpha   90.00
_cell.angle_beta   90.00
_cell.angle_gamma   90.00
#
_symmetry.space_group_name_H-M   'P 1'
#
loop_
_entity.id
_entity.type
_entity.pdbx_description
1 polymer ?
#
loop_
_entity_poly.entity_id
_entity_poly.type
_entity_poly.pdbx_seq_one_letter_code
_entity_poly.pdbx_strand_id
1 'polypeptide(L)'
;MSGARLCALSLVAMLLLRLGWHVSVHAEASGLAAGLAAILLPLLPYCAALAFRLRGPWIYGGIAAWVYFCHGAMEAFATPNERGWALAEAGLALVYFLGLWLRTREGKREAAASR
;
A
#
# COMPACT_ATOMS: atom_id res chain seq x y z
N MET A 1 -5.08 -17.61 -4.30
CA MET A 1 -5.21 -16.60 -3.21
C MET A 1 -6.40 -15.70 -3.53
N SER A 2 -7.23 -15.33 -2.56
CA SER A 2 -8.32 -14.37 -2.80
C SER A 2 -7.78 -12.96 -3.03
N GLY A 3 -8.51 -12.13 -3.80
CA GLY A 3 -8.09 -10.75 -4.07
C GLY A 3 -7.89 -9.92 -2.79
N ALA A 4 -8.75 -10.14 -1.79
CA ALA A 4 -8.63 -9.49 -0.48
C ALA A 4 -7.35 -9.85 0.28
N ARG A 5 -6.91 -11.12 0.22
CA ARG A 5 -5.64 -11.54 0.84
C ARG A 5 -4.45 -10.88 0.14
N LEU A 6 -4.50 -10.75 -1.19
CA LEU A 6 -3.44 -10.10 -1.94
C LEU A 6 -3.32 -8.62 -1.57
N CYS A 7 -4.44 -7.89 -1.49
CA CYS A 7 -4.47 -6.51 -1.00
C CYS A 7 -3.88 -6.37 0.41
N ALA A 8 -4.30 -7.22 1.35
CA ALA A 8 -3.80 -7.19 2.73
C ALA A 8 -2.29 -7.42 2.79
N LEU A 9 -1.81 -8.48 2.13
CA LEU A 9 -0.38 -8.81 2.11
C LEU A 9 0.45 -7.71 1.46
N SER A 10 -0.02 -7.10 0.37
CA SER A 10 0.69 -5.99 -0.26
C SER A 10 0.80 -4.76 0.64
N LEU A 11 -0.25 -4.40 1.39
CA LEU A 11 -0.19 -3.27 2.32
C LEU A 11 0.75 -3.55 3.50
N VAL A 12 0.68 -4.76 4.05
CA VAL A 12 1.58 -5.18 5.14
C VAL A 12 3.03 -5.21 4.66
N ALA A 13 3.30 -5.82 3.50
CA ALA A 13 4.64 -5.87 2.92
C ALA A 13 5.18 -4.46 2.65
N MET A 14 4.33 -3.53 2.20
CA MET A 14 4.71 -2.14 1.92
C MET A 14 5.08 -1.38 3.20
N LEU A 15 4.33 -1.58 4.28
CA LEU A 15 4.65 -1.05 5.60
C LEU A 15 5.99 -1.59 6.10
N LEU A 16 6.21 -2.91 5.98
CA LEU A 16 7.47 -3.53 6.39
C LEU A 16 8.66 -3.06 5.55
N LEU A 17 8.47 -2.90 4.25
CA LEU A 17 9.48 -2.36 3.34
C LEU A 17 9.89 -0.93 3.76
N ARG A 18 8.90 -0.07 4.02
CA ARG A 18 9.11 1.31 4.48
C ARG A 18 9.80 1.38 5.84
N LEU A 19 9.40 0.53 6.78
CA LEU A 19 10.03 0.47 8.09
C LEU A 19 11.48 -0.01 7.98
N GLY A 20 11.73 -1.03 7.15
CA GLY A 20 13.07 -1.54 6.86
C GLY A 20 13.96 -0.47 6.23
N TRP A 21 13.43 0.28 5.27
CA TRP A 21 14.13 1.43 4.68
C TRP A 21 14.44 2.51 5.73
N HIS A 22 13.45 2.91 6.54
CA HIS A 22 13.67 3.94 7.56
C HIS A 22 14.76 3.52 8.55
N VAL A 23 14.71 2.30 9.05
CA VAL A 23 15.69 1.80 10.03
C VAL A 23 17.08 1.64 9.43
N SER A 24 17.19 1.27 8.15
CA SER A 24 18.49 1.04 7.50
C SER A 24 19.13 2.29 6.92
N VAL A 25 18.35 3.24 6.41
CA VAL A 25 18.87 4.41 5.66
C VAL A 25 18.74 5.71 6.47
N HIS A 26 17.67 5.87 7.26
CA HIS A 26 17.29 7.15 7.88
C HIS A 26 17.17 7.10 9.41
N ALA A 27 17.87 6.17 10.07
CA ALA A 27 17.75 5.97 11.52
C ALA A 27 18.03 7.23 12.37
N GLU A 28 18.87 8.15 11.89
CA GLU A 28 19.33 9.32 12.67
C GLU A 28 18.82 10.68 12.17
N ALA A 29 18.23 10.76 10.96
CA ALA A 29 17.94 12.05 10.32
C ALA A 29 16.58 12.66 10.72
N SER A 30 15.60 11.82 11.07
CA SER A 30 14.28 12.24 11.54
C SER A 30 13.92 11.45 12.79
N GLY A 31 13.48 12.13 13.85
CA GLY A 31 13.01 11.44 15.05
C GLY A 31 11.97 10.37 14.70
N LEU A 32 12.04 9.21 15.37
CA LEU A 32 11.23 8.01 15.08
C LEU A 32 9.74 8.33 14.85
N ALA A 33 9.19 9.27 15.62
CA ALA A 33 7.80 9.70 15.51
C ALA A 33 7.47 10.34 14.14
N ALA A 34 8.35 11.21 13.63
CA ALA A 34 8.14 11.88 12.34
C ALA A 34 8.20 10.89 11.18
N GLY A 35 9.14 9.95 11.25
CA GLY A 35 9.26 8.87 10.27
C GLY A 35 8.06 7.93 10.23
N LEU A 36 7.61 7.47 11.40
CA LEU A 36 6.39 6.65 11.49
C LEU A 36 5.15 7.42 11.01
N ALA A 37 5.06 8.71 11.32
CA ALA A 37 3.98 9.55 10.81
C ALA A 37 3.99 9.61 9.28
N ALA A 38 5.14 9.83 8.65
CA ALA A 38 5.27 9.84 7.20
C ALA A 38 4.91 8.49 6.56
N ILE A 39 5.30 7.38 7.19
CA ILE A 39 4.93 6.04 6.74
C ILE A 39 3.42 5.83 6.87
N LEU A 40 2.80 6.19 7.97
CA LEU A 40 1.39 5.88 8.22
C LEU A 40 0.40 6.85 7.56
N LEU A 41 0.86 8.05 7.19
CA LEU A 41 0.01 9.12 6.66
C LEU A 41 -0.83 8.69 5.44
N PRO A 42 -0.29 8.00 4.41
CA PRO A 42 -1.09 7.54 3.28
C PRO A 42 -2.16 6.51 3.64
N LEU A 43 -2.00 5.80 4.76
CA LEU A 43 -2.93 4.75 5.22
C LEU A 43 -4.09 5.28 6.07
N LEU A 44 -4.07 6.56 6.47
CA LEU A 44 -5.15 7.17 7.27
C LEU A 44 -6.55 6.96 6.69
N PRO A 45 -6.79 7.16 5.37
CA PRO A 45 -8.11 6.91 4.79
C PRO A 45 -8.56 5.45 4.94
N TYR A 46 -7.62 4.50 4.82
CA TYR A 46 -7.91 3.08 5.00
C TYR A 46 -8.24 2.75 6.46
N CYS A 47 -7.44 3.25 7.41
CA CYS A 47 -7.68 3.06 8.83
C CYS A 47 -9.01 3.69 9.27
N ALA A 48 -9.34 4.89 8.77
CA ALA A 48 -10.63 5.52 9.00
C ALA A 48 -11.78 4.70 8.42
N ALA A 49 -11.64 4.19 7.19
CA ALA A 49 -12.66 3.34 6.59
C ALA A 49 -12.92 2.06 7.38
N LEU A 50 -11.89 1.46 7.98
CA LEU A 50 -12.04 0.32 8.89
C LEU A 50 -12.71 0.73 10.21
N ALA A 51 -12.26 1.81 10.85
CA ALA A 51 -12.77 2.28 12.13
C ALA A 51 -14.26 2.65 12.06
N PHE A 52 -14.68 3.32 10.99
CA PHE A 52 -16.07 3.72 10.76
C PHE A 52 -16.90 2.70 9.98
N ARG A 53 -16.35 1.49 9.72
CA ARG A 53 -17.02 0.40 8.98
C ARG A 53 -17.62 0.84 7.64
N LEU A 54 -16.89 1.68 6.91
CA LEU A 54 -17.32 2.17 5.60
C LEU A 54 -17.39 1.03 4.58
N ARG A 55 -18.29 1.18 3.61
CA ARG A 55 -18.41 0.22 2.51
C ARG A 55 -17.18 0.31 1.59
N GLY A 56 -16.62 -0.84 1.25
CA GLY A 56 -15.48 -0.93 0.34
C GLY A 56 -14.16 -0.37 0.91
N PRO A 57 -13.70 -0.84 2.10
CA PRO A 57 -12.46 -0.34 2.71
C PRO A 57 -11.24 -0.45 1.78
N TRP A 58 -11.22 -1.43 0.89
CA TRP A 58 -10.17 -1.64 -0.10
C TRP A 58 -10.07 -0.55 -1.18
N ILE A 59 -11.08 0.31 -1.34
CA ILE A 59 -10.93 1.49 -2.22
C ILE A 59 -10.02 2.52 -1.54
N TYR A 60 -10.18 2.71 -0.24
CA TYR A 60 -9.37 3.63 0.56
C TYR A 60 -7.92 3.14 0.69
N GLY A 61 -7.70 1.84 0.78
CA GLY A 61 -6.35 1.28 0.69
C GLY A 61 -5.71 1.48 -0.70
N GLY A 62 -6.52 1.58 -1.75
CA GLY A 62 -6.05 1.95 -3.09
C GLY A 62 -5.51 3.38 -3.17
N ILE A 63 -6.05 4.31 -2.38
CA ILE A 63 -5.52 5.67 -2.26
C ILE A 63 -4.11 5.63 -1.66
N ALA A 64 -3.92 4.86 -0.58
CA ALA A 64 -2.61 4.66 0.03
C ALA A 64 -1.62 4.06 -0.98
N ALA A 65 -2.00 2.96 -1.63
CA ALA A 65 -1.18 2.30 -2.65
C ALA A 65 -0.83 3.23 -3.82
N TRP A 66 -1.76 4.11 -4.23
CA TRP A 66 -1.49 5.10 -5.28
C TRP A 66 -0.41 6.10 -4.88
N VAL A 67 -0.50 6.64 -3.65
CA VAL A 67 0.50 7.57 -3.12
C VAL A 67 1.88 6.90 -3.08
N TYR A 68 1.96 5.67 -2.58
CA TYR A 68 3.22 4.91 -2.56
C TYR A 68 3.72 4.55 -3.95
N PHE A 69 2.85 4.24 -4.91
CA PHE A 69 3.25 4.03 -6.29
C PHE A 69 3.92 5.27 -6.88
N CYS A 70 3.27 6.44 -6.74
CA CYS A 70 3.80 7.70 -7.24
C CYS A 70 5.13 8.06 -6.56
N HIS A 71 5.21 7.88 -5.23
CA HIS A 71 6.45 8.09 -4.48
C HIS A 71 7.56 7.15 -4.97
N GLY A 72 7.31 5.84 -5.01
CA GLY A 72 8.30 4.86 -5.47
C GLY A 72 8.75 5.10 -6.91
N ALA A 73 7.85 5.51 -7.81
CA ALA A 73 8.20 5.86 -9.17
C ALA A 73 9.10 7.12 -9.24
N MET A 74 8.75 8.16 -8.47
CA MET A 74 9.54 9.39 -8.37
C MET A 74 10.93 9.10 -7.79
N GLU A 75 10.99 8.39 -6.67
CA GLU A 75 12.23 8.08 -5.95
C GLU A 75 13.15 7.19 -6.79
N ALA A 76 12.59 6.19 -7.49
CA ALA A 76 13.35 5.33 -8.40
C ALA A 76 14.01 6.08 -9.57
N PHE A 77 13.51 7.29 -9.88
CA PHE A 77 14.11 8.18 -10.88
C PHE A 77 15.07 9.19 -10.24
N ALA A 78 14.72 9.76 -9.08
CA ALA A 78 15.45 10.85 -8.44
C ALA A 78 16.72 10.38 -7.70
N THR A 79 16.69 9.21 -7.06
CA THR A 79 17.76 8.75 -6.16
C THR A 79 18.28 7.36 -6.57
N PRO A 80 19.37 7.30 -7.36
CA PRO A 80 19.91 6.03 -7.86
C PRO A 80 20.25 5.01 -6.76
N ASN A 81 20.70 5.50 -5.60
CA ASN A 81 21.07 4.65 -4.46
C ASN A 81 19.87 3.98 -3.78
N GLU A 82 18.67 4.58 -3.85
CA GLU A 82 17.45 4.06 -3.22
C GLU A 82 16.54 3.34 -4.21
N ARG A 83 16.96 3.24 -5.48
CA ARG A 83 16.17 2.72 -6.58
C ARG A 83 15.60 1.33 -6.32
N GLY A 84 16.34 0.45 -5.64
CA GLY A 84 15.87 -0.89 -5.26
C GLY A 84 14.64 -0.85 -4.34
N TRP A 85 14.69 -0.04 -3.28
CA TRP A 85 13.58 0.17 -2.35
C TRP A 85 12.38 0.81 -3.05
N ALA A 86 12.65 1.81 -3.88
CA ALA A 86 11.63 2.55 -4.61
C ALA A 86 10.88 1.69 -5.64
N LEU A 87 11.60 0.84 -6.40
CA LEU A 87 11.00 -0.11 -7.33
C LEU A 87 10.21 -1.21 -6.61
N ALA A 88 10.71 -1.69 -5.46
CA ALA A 88 9.97 -2.66 -4.64
C ALA A 88 8.66 -2.06 -4.10
N GLU A 89 8.67 -0.79 -3.66
CA GLU A 89 7.48 -0.07 -3.23
C GLU A 89 6.46 0.06 -4.36
N ALA A 90 6.90 0.52 -5.54
CA ALA A 90 6.04 0.62 -6.72
C ALA A 90 5.47 -0.75 -7.13
N GLY A 91 6.29 -1.81 -7.09
CA GLY A 91 5.86 -3.18 -7.36
C GLY A 91 4.79 -3.68 -6.40
N LEU A 92 4.95 -3.44 -5.09
CA LEU A 92 3.93 -3.80 -4.09
C LEU A 92 2.62 -3.05 -4.28
N ALA A 93 2.67 -1.78 -4.71
CA ALA A 93 1.47 -1.03 -5.05
C ALA A 93 0.76 -1.60 -6.28
N LEU A 94 1.49 -2.06 -7.29
CA LEU A 94 0.89 -2.75 -8.44
C LEU A 94 0.24 -4.09 -8.03
N VAL A 95 0.88 -4.84 -7.13
CA VAL A 95 0.31 -6.07 -6.56
C VAL A 95 -0.99 -5.77 -5.80
N TYR A 96 -1.06 -4.65 -5.08
CA TYR A 96 -2.31 -4.21 -4.45
C TYR A 96 -3.44 -4.02 -5.46
N PHE A 97 -3.17 -3.27 -6.54
CA PHE A 97 -4.17 -3.02 -7.58
C PHE A 97 -4.59 -4.29 -8.32
N LEU A 98 -3.66 -5.23 -8.52
CA LEU A 98 -3.99 -6.57 -9.03
C LEU A 98 -4.94 -7.31 -8.08
N GLY A 99 -4.68 -7.25 -6.77
CA GLY A 99 -5.53 -7.84 -5.74
C GLY A 99 -6.93 -7.22 -5.72
N LEU A 100 -6.99 -5.90 -5.85
CA LEU A 100 -8.24 -5.15 -5.90
C LEU A 100 -9.04 -5.54 -7.15
N TRP A 101 -8.38 -5.64 -8.30
CA TRP A 101 -9.01 -6.10 -9.54
C TRP A 101 -9.58 -7.51 -9.41
N LEU A 102 -8.79 -8.47 -8.89
CA LEU A 102 -9.26 -9.84 -8.65
C LEU A 102 -10.49 -9.86 -7.74
N ARG A 103 -10.45 -9.11 -6.63
CA ARG A 103 -11.58 -8.98 -5.70
C ARG A 103 -12.85 -8.43 -6.37
N THR A 104 -12.71 -7.43 -7.23
CA THR A 104 -13.87 -6.88 -7.95
C THR A 104 -14.48 -7.89 -8.92
N ARG A 105 -13.67 -8.77 -9.53
CA ARG A 105 -14.16 -9.85 -10.41
C ARG A 105 -14.84 -10.96 -9.61
N GLU A 106 -14.29 -11.33 -8.45
CA GLU A 106 -14.89 -12.29 -7.53
C GLU A 106 -16.30 -11.83 -7.12
N GLY A 107 -16.44 -10.59 -6.64
CA GLY A 107 -17.75 -10.06 -6.25
C GLY A 107 -18.77 -9.96 -7.41
N LYS A 108 -18.32 -9.68 -8.63
CA LYS A 108 -19.19 -9.70 -9.82
C LYS A 108 -19.68 -11.11 -10.17
N ARG A 109 -18.84 -12.14 -9.98
CA ARG A 109 -19.21 -13.54 -10.23
C ARG A 109 -20.23 -14.04 -9.22
N GLU A 110 -20.03 -13.73 -7.94
CA GLU A 110 -20.96 -14.09 -6.86
C GLU A 110 -22.34 -13.44 -7.08
N ALA A 111 -22.38 -12.17 -7.46
CA ALA A 111 -23.62 -11.47 -7.76
C ALA A 111 -24.35 -11.99 -9.02
N ALA A 112 -23.64 -12.65 -9.94
CA ALA A 112 -24.23 -13.27 -11.11
C ALA A 112 -24.77 -14.68 -10.80
N ALA A 113 -24.15 -15.41 -9.87
CA ALA A 113 -24.58 -16.74 -9.46
C ALA A 113 -25.81 -16.75 -8.53
N SER A 114 -26.14 -15.61 -7.92
CA SER A 114 -27.32 -15.43 -7.04
C SER A 114 -28.57 -14.91 -7.76
N ARG A 115 -28.50 -14.71 -9.08
CA ARG A 115 -29.62 -14.32 -9.95
C ARG A 115 -30.11 -15.55 -10.72
#